data_AF-A0A2V6WHS2-F1
#
_entry.id   AF-A0A2V6WHS2-F1
#
_cell.length_a   1.000
_cell.length_b   1.000
_cell.length_c   1.000
_cell.angle_alpha   90.00
_cell.angle_beta   90.00
_cell.angle_gamma   90.00
#
_symmetry.space_group_name_H-M   'P 1'
#
loop_
_entity.id
_entity.type
_entity.pdbx_description
1 polymer ?
#
loop_
_entity_poly.entity_id
_entity_poly.type
_entity_poly.pdbx_seq_one_letter_code
_entity_poly.pdbx_strand_id
1 'polypeptide(L)'
;MTEHAQMMARIERGERLEAAEEMTAEYREALVHLMTMQADSELAGGYGYVPWIQKAPTVEEKHVVAQIVKDELRHAAVMYGLLSDLGFDVDTHVRGHDEIFTMRIGADADIGTKRITTDKRVNIFYYPIDTWQDFVFFNFCMDRGAGHQLEDVRGCSYGPWVRAIEGIFKEEKFHIRHGEYWVKKLADDPATRDEAQTTFAKWYIRTMNIFGRPGSPKNAVYRRYRLK
;
A
#
# COMPACT_ATOMS: atom_id res chain seq x y z
N MET A 1 4.01 -15.37 34.63
CA MET A 1 4.26 -15.24 33.17
C MET A 1 4.68 -13.81 32.91
N THR A 2 5.64 -13.58 32.00
CA THR A 2 5.99 -12.21 31.58
C THR A 2 4.82 -11.58 30.82
N GLU A 3 4.77 -10.24 30.74
CA GLU A 3 3.78 -9.51 29.93
C GLU A 3 3.77 -10.02 28.48
N HIS A 4 4.96 -10.27 27.92
CA HIS A 4 5.13 -10.87 26.60
C HIS A 4 4.44 -12.23 26.47
N ALA A 5 4.67 -13.14 27.42
CA ALA A 5 4.06 -14.48 27.39
C ALA A 5 2.53 -14.42 27.56
N GLN A 6 2.01 -13.47 28.33
CA GLN A 6 0.57 -13.26 28.48
C GLN A 6 -0.06 -12.73 27.18
N MET A 7 0.55 -11.72 26.56
CA MET A 7 0.13 -11.19 25.27
C MET A 7 0.14 -12.27 24.18
N MET A 8 1.22 -13.05 24.08
CA MET A 8 1.32 -14.14 23.11
C MET A 8 0.28 -15.22 23.33
N ALA A 9 0.02 -15.62 24.58
CA ALA A 9 -1.00 -16.63 24.88
C ALA A 9 -2.41 -16.17 24.45
N ARG A 10 -2.71 -14.88 24.51
CA ARG A 10 -3.96 -14.31 23.98
C ARG A 10 -4.02 -14.41 22.45
N ILE A 11 -2.97 -13.98 21.77
CA ILE A 11 -2.85 -14.04 20.30
C ILE A 11 -2.97 -15.50 19.81
N GLU A 12 -2.36 -16.45 20.51
CA GLU A 12 -2.41 -17.88 20.18
C GLU A 12 -3.82 -18.47 20.28
N ARG A 13 -4.62 -18.01 21.26
CA ARG A 13 -6.05 -18.36 21.39
C ARG A 13 -6.95 -17.68 20.35
N GLY A 14 -6.39 -16.83 19.48
CA GLY A 14 -7.14 -16.08 18.47
C GLY A 14 -7.81 -14.81 18.99
N GLU A 15 -7.49 -14.39 20.22
CA GLU A 15 -7.92 -13.08 20.72
C GLU A 15 -7.14 -11.99 20.00
N ARG A 16 -7.83 -10.88 19.70
CA ARG A 16 -7.22 -9.68 19.13
C ARG A 16 -6.94 -8.65 20.21
N LEU A 17 -5.81 -7.96 20.08
CA LEU A 17 -5.49 -6.77 20.88
C LEU A 17 -6.25 -5.58 20.31
N GLU A 18 -6.72 -4.70 21.19
CA GLU A 18 -7.60 -3.58 20.84
C GLU A 18 -6.99 -2.22 21.23
N ALA A 19 -6.09 -2.18 22.22
CA ALA A 19 -5.49 -0.95 22.72
C ALA A 19 -3.97 -1.06 22.95
N ALA A 20 -3.29 0.08 23.05
CA ALA A 20 -1.83 0.16 23.16
C ALA A 20 -1.29 -0.46 24.46
N GLU A 21 -2.07 -0.40 25.54
CA GLU A 21 -1.73 -0.92 26.86
C GLU A 21 -1.66 -2.45 26.89
N GLU A 22 -2.23 -3.11 25.88
CA GLU A 22 -2.23 -4.57 25.75
C GLU A 22 -0.96 -5.09 25.04
N MET A 23 -0.10 -4.19 24.57
CA MET A 23 1.03 -4.48 23.70
C MET A 23 2.35 -4.41 24.45
N THR A 24 3.26 -5.34 24.16
CA THR A 24 4.67 -5.12 24.48
C THR A 24 5.26 -4.04 23.56
N ALA A 25 6.37 -3.42 24.00
CA ALA A 25 7.08 -2.43 23.19
C ALA A 25 7.50 -2.99 21.81
N GLU A 26 8.01 -4.23 21.75
CA GLU A 26 8.42 -4.87 20.50
C GLU A 26 7.23 -5.11 19.55
N TYR A 27 6.08 -5.54 20.09
CA TYR A 27 4.86 -5.70 19.30
C TYR A 27 4.39 -4.36 18.74
N ARG A 28 4.31 -3.32 19.59
CA ARG A 28 3.86 -1.99 19.16
C ARG A 28 4.79 -1.41 18.11
N GLU A 29 6.11 -1.55 18.26
CA GLU A 29 7.08 -1.10 17.25
C GLU A 29 6.86 -1.81 15.91
N ALA A 30 6.68 -3.14 15.92
CA ALA A 30 6.45 -3.93 14.72
C ALA A 30 5.13 -3.56 14.02
N LEU A 31 4.06 -3.36 14.80
CA LEU A 31 2.74 -2.94 14.32
C LEU A 31 2.80 -1.54 13.70
N VAL A 32 3.31 -0.56 14.44
CA VAL A 32 3.47 0.82 13.97
C VAL A 32 4.27 0.84 12.68
N HIS A 33 5.38 0.11 12.61
CA HIS A 33 6.18 0.04 11.39
C HIS A 33 5.38 -0.44 10.17
N LEU A 34 4.61 -1.53 10.29
CA LEU A 34 3.79 -2.03 9.17
C LEU A 34 2.68 -1.06 8.79
N MET A 35 1.99 -0.49 9.77
CA MET A 35 0.90 0.45 9.52
C MET A 35 1.41 1.76 8.91
N THR A 36 2.58 2.26 9.30
CA THR A 36 3.22 3.42 8.66
C THR A 36 3.61 3.09 7.22
N MET A 37 4.08 1.87 6.92
CA MET A 37 4.33 1.47 5.53
C MET A 37 3.06 1.53 4.68
N GLN A 38 1.91 1.09 5.22
CA GLN A 38 0.62 1.20 4.52
C GLN A 38 0.25 2.69 4.35
N ALA A 39 0.18 3.45 5.43
CA ALA A 39 -0.25 4.85 5.42
C ALA A 39 0.57 5.72 4.44
N ASP A 40 1.90 5.59 4.49
CA ASP A 40 2.81 6.32 3.61
C ASP A 40 2.65 5.90 2.14
N SER A 41 2.27 4.63 1.90
CA SER A 41 2.02 4.11 0.56
C SER A 41 0.74 4.67 -0.05
N GLU A 42 -0.38 4.66 0.71
CA GLU A 42 -1.65 5.25 0.24
C GLU A 42 -1.46 6.74 -0.06
N LEU A 43 -0.77 7.47 0.84
CA LEU A 43 -0.53 8.90 0.67
C LEU A 43 0.31 9.18 -0.58
N ALA A 44 1.42 8.45 -0.74
CA ALA A 44 2.29 8.60 -1.89
C ALA A 44 1.62 8.20 -3.21
N GLY A 45 0.80 7.15 -3.20
CA GLY A 45 0.01 6.68 -4.33
C GLY A 45 -1.01 7.73 -4.75
N GLY A 46 -1.85 8.17 -3.81
CA GLY A 46 -2.85 9.22 -4.02
C GLY A 46 -2.26 10.48 -4.65
N TYR A 47 -1.15 11.02 -4.11
CA TYR A 47 -0.47 12.17 -4.70
C TYR A 47 0.17 11.88 -6.06
N GLY A 48 0.63 10.64 -6.29
CA GLY A 48 1.12 10.21 -7.60
C GLY A 48 0.05 10.23 -8.70
N TYR A 49 -1.20 10.04 -8.31
CA TYR A 49 -2.34 10.00 -9.21
C TYR A 49 -2.98 11.39 -9.45
N VAL A 50 -2.72 12.39 -8.60
CA VAL A 50 -3.29 13.74 -8.76
C VAL A 50 -3.11 14.32 -10.18
N PRO A 51 -1.91 14.27 -10.80
CA PRO A 51 -1.73 14.78 -12.18
C PRO A 51 -2.59 14.04 -13.22
N TRP A 52 -2.94 12.78 -12.96
CA TRP A 52 -3.72 11.94 -13.87
C TRP A 52 -5.20 12.31 -13.93
N ILE A 53 -5.71 13.04 -12.93
CA ILE A 53 -7.07 13.61 -12.98
C ILE A 53 -7.25 14.48 -14.23
N GLN A 54 -6.22 15.21 -14.65
CA GLN A 54 -6.30 16.06 -15.85
C GLN A 54 -5.86 15.35 -17.13
N LYS A 55 -4.88 14.43 -17.02
CA LYS A 55 -4.25 13.74 -18.16
C LYS A 55 -5.07 12.55 -18.69
N ALA A 56 -6.01 12.01 -17.91
CA ALA A 56 -6.81 10.87 -18.34
C ALA A 56 -7.55 11.13 -19.67
N PRO A 57 -7.71 10.09 -20.53
CA PRO A 57 -8.02 10.27 -21.95
C PRO A 57 -9.44 10.75 -22.23
N THR A 58 -10.40 10.51 -21.33
CA THR A 58 -11.80 10.93 -21.49
C THR A 58 -12.32 11.57 -20.20
N VAL A 59 -13.44 12.30 -20.28
CA VAL A 59 -14.05 12.94 -19.09
C VAL A 59 -14.48 11.89 -18.07
N GLU A 60 -14.96 10.74 -18.53
CA GLU A 60 -15.32 9.60 -17.70
C GLU A 60 -14.10 9.08 -16.94
N GLU A 61 -12.96 8.93 -17.61
CA GLU A 61 -11.72 8.48 -16.95
C GLU A 61 -11.18 9.52 -15.98
N LYS A 62 -11.32 10.83 -16.26
CA LYS A 62 -10.97 11.88 -15.30
C LYS A 62 -11.80 11.78 -14.02
N HIS A 63 -13.08 11.45 -14.14
CA HIS A 63 -13.95 11.20 -13.00
C HIS A 63 -13.52 9.97 -12.20
N VAL A 64 -13.18 8.87 -12.89
CA VAL A 64 -12.69 7.65 -12.23
C VAL A 64 -11.37 7.90 -11.49
N VAL A 65 -10.40 8.55 -12.13
CA VAL A 65 -9.11 8.87 -11.50
C VAL A 65 -9.28 9.81 -10.30
N ALA A 66 -10.18 10.79 -10.38
CA ALA A 66 -10.49 11.65 -9.23
C ALA A 66 -11.07 10.86 -8.06
N GLN A 67 -11.90 9.85 -8.33
CA GLN A 67 -12.43 8.96 -7.30
C GLN A 67 -11.34 8.07 -6.69
N ILE A 68 -10.43 7.51 -7.50
CA ILE A 68 -9.26 6.75 -7.02
C ILE A 68 -8.42 7.62 -6.09
N VAL A 69 -8.02 8.82 -6.52
CA VAL A 69 -7.25 9.77 -5.69
C VAL A 69 -7.94 10.05 -4.35
N LYS A 70 -9.26 10.27 -4.37
CA LYS A 70 -10.03 10.52 -3.15
C LYS A 70 -9.97 9.33 -2.19
N ASP A 71 -10.09 8.12 -2.72
CA ASP A 71 -10.09 6.90 -1.92
C ASP A 71 -8.72 6.66 -1.30
N GLU A 72 -7.64 6.77 -2.07
CA GLU A 72 -6.26 6.65 -1.57
C GLU A 72 -5.95 7.62 -0.42
N LEU A 73 -6.30 8.90 -0.58
CA LEU A 73 -6.10 9.90 0.46
C LEU A 73 -6.96 9.63 1.71
N ARG A 74 -8.17 9.07 1.51
CA ARG A 74 -9.03 8.61 2.61
C ARG A 74 -8.42 7.41 3.32
N HIS A 75 -7.83 6.45 2.61
CA HIS A 75 -7.18 5.27 3.17
C HIS A 75 -5.97 5.68 4.00
N ALA A 76 -5.14 6.59 3.48
CA ALA A 76 -4.05 7.21 4.23
C ALA A 76 -4.55 7.83 5.54
N ALA A 77 -5.60 8.65 5.48
CA ALA A 77 -6.17 9.31 6.66
C ALA A 77 -6.68 8.31 7.71
N VAL A 78 -7.34 7.23 7.28
CA VAL A 78 -7.78 6.14 8.19
C VAL A 78 -6.59 5.48 8.86
N MET A 79 -5.56 5.13 8.09
CA MET A 79 -4.36 4.46 8.61
C MET A 79 -3.57 5.35 9.57
N TYR A 80 -3.41 6.64 9.25
CA TYR A 80 -2.80 7.60 10.16
C TYR A 80 -3.64 7.84 11.42
N GLY A 81 -4.97 7.80 11.33
CA GLY A 81 -5.84 7.84 12.50
C GLY A 81 -5.54 6.72 13.48
N LEU A 82 -5.45 5.47 12.98
CA LEU A 82 -5.10 4.33 13.83
C LEU A 82 -3.67 4.41 14.39
N LEU A 83 -2.72 4.98 13.64
CA LEU A 83 -1.36 5.24 14.14
C LEU A 83 -1.40 6.28 15.27
N SER A 84 -2.19 7.34 15.12
CA SER A 84 -2.38 8.36 16.16
C SER A 84 -2.97 7.76 17.44
N ASP A 85 -3.93 6.85 17.32
CA ASP A 85 -4.50 6.12 18.48
C ASP A 85 -3.45 5.29 19.23
N LEU A 86 -2.42 4.83 18.51
CA LEU A 86 -1.29 4.16 19.13
C LEU A 86 -0.26 5.13 19.74
N GLY A 87 -0.40 6.44 19.54
CA GLY A 87 0.54 7.47 20.02
C GLY A 87 1.67 7.80 19.03
N PHE A 88 1.47 7.55 17.73
CA PHE A 88 2.37 8.00 16.67
C PHE A 88 2.13 9.47 16.37
N ASP A 89 3.20 10.27 16.30
CA ASP A 89 3.11 11.68 15.92
C ASP A 89 2.96 11.82 14.40
N VAL A 90 1.71 11.77 13.94
CA VAL A 90 1.34 11.86 12.53
C VAL A 90 1.75 13.20 11.92
N ASP A 91 1.53 14.31 12.63
CA ASP A 91 1.77 15.65 12.07
C ASP A 91 3.26 15.88 11.80
N THR A 92 4.11 15.57 12.78
CA THR A 92 5.56 15.65 12.61
C THR A 92 6.05 14.71 11.51
N HIS A 93 5.53 13.47 11.47
CA HIS A 93 5.91 12.51 10.43
C HIS A 93 5.52 12.99 9.03
N VAL A 94 4.27 13.42 8.83
CA VAL A 94 3.78 13.82 7.51
C VAL A 94 4.47 15.11 7.04
N ARG A 95 4.56 16.14 7.90
CA ARG A 95 5.26 17.39 7.56
C ARG A 95 6.74 17.16 7.26
N GLY A 96 7.39 16.28 8.03
CA GLY A 96 8.80 15.94 7.82
C GLY A 96 9.09 15.23 6.49
N HIS A 97 8.07 14.70 5.83
CA HIS A 97 8.19 13.95 4.57
C HIS A 97 7.36 14.54 3.42
N ASP A 98 6.84 15.77 3.54
CA ASP A 98 5.93 16.39 2.56
C ASP A 98 6.49 16.35 1.12
N GLU A 99 7.71 16.87 0.92
CA GLU A 99 8.38 16.84 -0.38
C GLU A 99 8.72 15.41 -0.84
N ILE A 100 8.97 14.51 0.12
CA ILE A 100 9.36 13.14 -0.16
C ILE A 100 8.16 12.34 -0.71
N PHE A 101 6.94 12.54 -0.22
CA PHE A 101 5.76 11.83 -0.70
C PHE A 101 5.48 12.09 -2.19
N THR A 102 5.86 13.26 -2.70
CA THR A 102 5.72 13.60 -4.13
C THR A 102 6.96 13.31 -4.96
N MET A 103 8.11 13.04 -4.33
CA MET A 103 9.36 12.68 -5.02
C MET A 103 9.19 11.44 -5.92
N ARG A 104 9.75 11.50 -7.14
CA ARG A 104 9.85 10.39 -8.09
C ARG A 104 11.29 10.24 -8.59
N ILE A 105 11.71 9.02 -8.89
CA ILE A 105 13.03 8.70 -9.45
C ILE A 105 12.99 8.70 -10.99
N GLY A 106 14.15 8.58 -11.64
CA GLY A 106 14.22 8.43 -13.10
C GLY A 106 13.53 7.16 -13.58
N ALA A 107 12.86 7.22 -14.74
CA ALA A 107 12.06 6.12 -15.28
C ALA A 107 12.85 4.81 -15.48
N ASP A 108 14.14 4.92 -15.83
CA ASP A 108 15.05 3.78 -16.08
C ASP A 108 15.79 3.28 -14.83
N ALA A 109 15.59 3.91 -13.67
CA ALA A 109 16.20 3.45 -12.43
C ALA A 109 15.66 2.06 -12.06
N ASP A 110 16.46 1.27 -11.34
CA ASP A 110 15.99 0.07 -10.65
C ASP A 110 16.52 0.07 -9.21
N ILE A 111 15.64 0.38 -8.27
CA ILE A 111 15.96 0.39 -6.84
C ILE A 111 15.62 -0.94 -6.16
N GLY A 112 14.99 -1.89 -6.87
CA GLY A 112 14.52 -3.16 -6.31
C GLY A 112 13.80 -2.96 -4.97
N THR A 113 14.31 -3.61 -3.93
CA THR A 113 13.80 -3.50 -2.55
C THR A 113 14.63 -2.56 -1.65
N LYS A 114 15.51 -1.71 -2.22
CA LYS A 114 16.37 -0.80 -1.46
C LYS A 114 15.56 0.39 -0.94
N ARG A 115 15.63 0.67 0.36
CA ARG A 115 15.08 1.91 0.93
C ARG A 115 15.95 3.09 0.50
N ILE A 116 15.35 4.14 -0.08
CA ILE A 116 16.08 5.29 -0.63
C ILE A 116 15.78 6.63 0.05
N THR A 117 14.76 6.68 0.90
CA THR A 117 14.35 7.84 1.71
C THR A 117 13.94 7.40 3.11
N THR A 118 13.55 8.34 3.97
CA THR A 118 13.17 8.11 5.36
C THR A 118 11.71 7.70 5.56
N ASP A 119 10.82 8.06 4.63
CA ASP A 119 9.43 7.61 4.62
C ASP A 119 9.35 6.07 4.41
N LYS A 120 8.21 5.49 4.74
CA LYS A 120 8.01 4.04 4.80
C LYS A 120 7.28 3.46 3.59
N ARG A 121 6.88 4.25 2.59
CA ARG A 121 6.12 3.77 1.43
C ARG A 121 6.81 2.62 0.70
N VAL A 122 6.07 1.75 0.03
CA VAL A 122 6.67 0.71 -0.82
C VAL A 122 7.32 1.31 -2.06
N ASN A 123 8.41 0.69 -2.52
CA ASN A 123 9.30 1.28 -3.52
C ASN A 123 8.64 1.57 -4.88
N ILE A 124 7.56 0.86 -5.22
CA ILE A 124 6.88 1.05 -6.50
C ILE A 124 6.38 2.49 -6.68
N PHE A 125 6.06 3.20 -5.59
CA PHE A 125 5.58 4.59 -5.60
C PHE A 125 6.66 5.65 -5.87
N TYR A 126 7.94 5.27 -5.92
CA TYR A 126 8.99 6.20 -6.41
C TYR A 126 9.04 6.26 -7.93
N TYR A 127 8.58 5.22 -8.62
CA TYR A 127 8.66 5.18 -10.08
C TYR A 127 7.63 6.12 -10.70
N PRO A 128 7.99 6.87 -11.75
CA PRO A 128 7.07 7.77 -12.40
C PRO A 128 6.01 7.00 -13.19
N ILE A 129 4.82 7.60 -13.28
CA ILE A 129 3.71 7.14 -14.12
C ILE A 129 3.56 8.17 -15.24
N ASP A 130 4.14 7.87 -16.40
CA ASP A 130 4.33 8.86 -17.48
C ASP A 130 3.27 8.79 -18.57
N THR A 131 2.71 7.60 -18.81
CA THR A 131 1.68 7.34 -19.84
C THR A 131 0.38 6.80 -19.24
N TRP A 132 -0.71 6.85 -20.01
CA TRP A 132 -1.99 6.30 -19.55
C TRP A 132 -1.89 4.78 -19.37
N GLN A 133 -1.13 4.13 -20.24
CA GLN A 133 -0.76 2.73 -20.14
C GLN A 133 -0.01 2.48 -18.83
N ASP A 134 0.92 3.35 -18.43
CA ASP A 134 1.57 3.24 -17.13
C ASP A 134 0.58 3.31 -15.99
N PHE A 135 -0.34 4.27 -16.02
CA PHE A 135 -1.36 4.40 -14.98
C PHE A 135 -2.20 3.11 -14.88
N VAL A 136 -2.67 2.59 -16.02
CA VAL A 136 -3.49 1.38 -16.08
C VAL A 136 -2.73 0.15 -15.58
N PHE A 137 -1.53 -0.11 -16.10
CA PHE A 137 -0.77 -1.31 -15.78
C PHE A 137 -0.12 -1.24 -14.39
N PHE A 138 0.16 -0.03 -13.89
CA PHE A 138 0.50 0.20 -12.49
C PHE A 138 -0.64 -0.27 -11.59
N ASN A 139 -1.84 0.33 -11.71
CA ASN A 139 -2.96 0.01 -10.83
C ASN A 139 -3.35 -1.46 -10.97
N PHE A 140 -3.39 -1.99 -12.21
CA PHE A 140 -3.66 -3.41 -12.42
C PHE A 140 -2.70 -4.33 -11.64
N CYS A 141 -1.39 -4.07 -11.64
CA CYS A 141 -0.44 -4.89 -10.91
C CYS A 141 -0.45 -4.59 -9.41
N MET A 142 -0.38 -3.31 -9.04
CA MET A 142 -0.19 -2.85 -7.67
C MET A 142 -1.41 -3.15 -6.81
N ASP A 143 -2.64 -2.87 -7.27
CA ASP A 143 -3.85 -3.08 -6.48
C ASP A 143 -4.07 -4.58 -6.17
N ARG A 144 -3.63 -5.48 -7.06
CA ARG A 144 -3.59 -6.92 -6.78
C ARG A 144 -2.54 -7.28 -5.76
N GLY A 145 -1.34 -6.72 -5.89
CA GLY A 145 -0.26 -6.91 -4.95
C GLY A 145 -0.63 -6.43 -3.54
N ALA A 146 -1.20 -5.23 -3.44
CA ALA A 146 -1.78 -4.67 -2.23
C ALA A 146 -2.94 -5.53 -1.73
N GLY A 147 -3.83 -5.99 -2.61
CA GLY A 147 -4.93 -6.89 -2.27
C GLY A 147 -4.48 -8.13 -1.50
N HIS A 148 -3.39 -8.79 -1.91
CA HIS A 148 -2.81 -9.90 -1.16
C HIS A 148 -2.25 -9.48 0.21
N GLN A 149 -1.62 -8.32 0.30
CA GLN A 149 -1.13 -7.79 1.59
C GLN A 149 -2.30 -7.43 2.53
N LEU A 150 -3.40 -6.90 2.00
CA LEU A 150 -4.62 -6.60 2.75
C LEU A 150 -5.35 -7.88 3.19
N GLU A 151 -5.28 -8.96 2.41
CA GLU A 151 -5.78 -10.28 2.80
C GLU A 151 -5.02 -10.84 4.02
N ASP A 152 -3.68 -10.70 4.07
CA ASP A 152 -2.87 -11.08 5.23
C ASP A 152 -3.35 -10.34 6.50
N VAL A 153 -3.70 -9.05 6.38
CA VAL A 153 -4.18 -8.23 7.51
C VAL A 153 -5.50 -8.75 8.08
N ARG A 154 -6.32 -9.51 7.34
CA ARG A 154 -7.55 -10.10 7.91
C ARG A 154 -7.26 -11.08 9.04
N GLY A 155 -6.09 -11.70 9.02
CA GLY A 155 -5.57 -12.56 10.09
C GLY A 155 -4.85 -11.81 11.21
N CYS A 156 -4.75 -10.47 11.13
CA CYS A 156 -3.97 -9.67 12.06
C CYS A 156 -4.49 -9.78 13.50
N SER A 157 -3.57 -9.85 14.45
CA SER A 157 -3.86 -9.85 15.89
C SER A 157 -4.26 -8.49 16.45
N TYR A 158 -4.20 -7.40 15.68
CA TYR A 158 -4.65 -6.07 16.10
C TYR A 158 -6.03 -5.75 15.49
N GLY A 159 -7.07 -5.82 16.32
CA GLY A 159 -8.47 -5.69 15.93
C GLY A 159 -8.82 -4.40 15.18
N PRO A 160 -8.39 -3.21 15.63
CA PRO A 160 -8.70 -1.95 14.97
C PRO A 160 -8.23 -1.89 13.51
N TRP A 161 -7.03 -2.41 13.22
CA TRP A 161 -6.52 -2.44 11.85
C TRP A 161 -7.33 -3.39 10.96
N VAL A 162 -7.72 -4.57 11.47
CA VAL A 162 -8.59 -5.48 10.69
C VAL A 162 -9.90 -4.82 10.30
N ARG A 163 -10.57 -4.14 11.24
CA ARG A 163 -11.86 -3.48 10.99
C ARG A 163 -11.73 -2.34 9.97
N ALA A 164 -10.63 -1.59 10.00
CA ALA A 164 -10.38 -0.53 9.03
C ALA A 164 -10.13 -1.08 7.62
N ILE A 165 -9.33 -2.14 7.50
CA ILE A 165 -9.05 -2.77 6.20
C ILE A 165 -10.30 -3.37 5.56
N GLU A 166 -11.26 -3.89 6.33
CA GLU A 166 -12.53 -4.37 5.75
C GLU A 166 -13.31 -3.29 4.99
N GLY A 167 -13.23 -2.03 5.44
CA GLY A 167 -13.80 -0.89 4.73
C GLY A 167 -13.02 -0.55 3.47
N ILE A 168 -11.70 -0.40 3.60
CA ILE A 168 -10.77 -0.10 2.50
C ILE A 168 -10.90 -1.15 1.38
N PHE A 169 -10.91 -2.44 1.73
CA PHE A 169 -10.99 -3.53 0.77
C PHE A 169 -12.26 -3.50 -0.10
N LYS A 170 -13.36 -2.91 0.38
CA LYS A 170 -14.59 -2.77 -0.43
C LYS A 170 -14.41 -1.73 -1.53
N GLU A 171 -13.63 -0.68 -1.27
CA GLU A 171 -13.33 0.38 -2.23
C GLU A 171 -12.26 -0.08 -3.23
N GLU A 172 -11.22 -0.78 -2.78
CA GLU A 172 -10.15 -1.36 -3.63
C GLU A 172 -10.68 -2.26 -4.76
N LYS A 173 -11.82 -2.94 -4.54
CA LYS A 173 -12.49 -3.73 -5.60
C LYS A 173 -12.91 -2.89 -6.81
N PHE A 174 -13.11 -1.59 -6.65
CA PHE A 174 -13.37 -0.70 -7.77
C PHE A 174 -12.09 -0.47 -8.59
N HIS A 175 -10.95 -0.22 -7.94
CA HIS A 175 -9.66 0.02 -8.60
C HIS A 175 -9.17 -1.22 -9.36
N ILE A 176 -9.22 -2.39 -8.72
CA ILE A 176 -8.88 -3.68 -9.34
C ILE A 176 -9.67 -3.92 -10.64
N ARG A 177 -10.98 -3.65 -10.62
CA ARG A 177 -11.86 -3.83 -11.80
C ARG A 177 -11.58 -2.82 -12.91
N HIS A 178 -11.26 -1.58 -12.54
CA HIS A 178 -10.86 -0.56 -13.51
C HIS A 178 -9.58 -0.97 -14.25
N GLY A 179 -8.58 -1.46 -13.52
CA GLY A 179 -7.38 -2.04 -14.11
C GLY A 179 -7.67 -3.22 -15.05
N GLU A 180 -8.52 -4.17 -14.66
CA GLU A 180 -8.89 -5.32 -15.51
C GLU A 180 -9.51 -4.91 -16.83
N TYR A 181 -10.47 -3.99 -16.75
CA TYR A 181 -11.18 -3.48 -17.91
C TYR A 181 -10.21 -2.87 -18.92
N TRP A 182 -9.31 -1.99 -18.45
CA TRP A 182 -8.37 -1.31 -19.32
C TRP A 182 -7.28 -2.23 -19.86
N VAL A 183 -6.71 -3.12 -19.03
CA VAL A 183 -5.73 -4.10 -19.51
C VAL A 183 -6.33 -4.99 -20.58
N LYS A 184 -7.56 -5.50 -20.39
CA LYS A 184 -8.26 -6.28 -21.41
C LYS A 184 -8.44 -5.47 -22.69
N LYS A 185 -8.95 -4.24 -22.59
CA LYS A 185 -9.18 -3.36 -23.74
C LYS A 185 -7.90 -3.11 -24.54
N LEU A 186 -6.79 -2.82 -23.87
CA LEU A 186 -5.50 -2.54 -24.52
C LEU A 186 -4.83 -3.80 -25.09
N ALA A 187 -5.05 -4.96 -24.47
CA ALA A 187 -4.52 -6.23 -24.95
C ALA A 187 -5.30 -6.79 -26.15
N ASP A 188 -6.62 -6.54 -26.21
CA ASP A 188 -7.49 -7.03 -27.28
C ASP A 188 -7.36 -6.20 -28.57
N ASP A 189 -6.94 -4.93 -28.48
CA ASP A 189 -6.70 -4.07 -29.65
C ASP A 189 -5.29 -4.32 -30.25
N PRO A 190 -5.18 -4.79 -31.51
CA PRO A 190 -3.89 -5.00 -32.17
C PRO A 190 -2.99 -3.77 -32.22
N ALA A 191 -3.55 -2.56 -32.21
CA ALA A 191 -2.78 -1.32 -32.25
C ALA A 191 -2.05 -1.01 -30.92
N THR A 192 -2.56 -1.51 -29.80
CA THR A 192 -2.00 -1.25 -28.46
C THR A 192 -1.39 -2.48 -27.80
N ARG A 193 -1.63 -3.67 -28.34
CA ARG A 193 -1.23 -4.95 -27.74
C ARG A 193 0.27 -5.05 -27.40
N ASP A 194 1.13 -4.62 -28.32
CA ASP A 194 2.59 -4.77 -28.13
C ASP A 194 3.12 -3.80 -27.07
N GLU A 195 2.58 -2.58 -27.04
CA GLU A 195 2.88 -1.60 -25.97
C GLU A 195 2.31 -2.07 -24.62
N ALA A 196 1.11 -2.63 -24.60
CA ALA A 196 0.49 -3.22 -23.42
C ALA A 196 1.37 -4.34 -22.82
N GLN A 197 1.88 -5.25 -23.66
CA GLN A 197 2.78 -6.31 -23.21
C GLN A 197 4.10 -5.77 -22.63
N THR A 198 4.67 -4.74 -23.26
CA THR A 198 5.90 -4.07 -22.80
C THR A 198 5.67 -3.37 -21.46
N THR A 199 4.55 -2.66 -21.33
CA THR A 199 4.18 -1.91 -20.13
C THR A 199 3.87 -2.84 -18.97
N PHE A 200 3.17 -3.96 -19.23
CA PHE A 200 2.94 -5.02 -18.24
C PHE A 200 4.26 -5.61 -17.72
N ALA A 201 5.20 -5.96 -18.61
CA ALA A 201 6.49 -6.51 -18.20
C ALA A 201 7.27 -5.58 -17.26
N LYS A 202 7.19 -4.26 -17.51
CA LYS A 202 7.77 -3.23 -16.63
C LYS A 202 7.14 -3.23 -15.24
N TRP A 203 5.81 -3.13 -15.15
CA TRP A 203 5.12 -2.98 -13.86
C TRP A 203 5.00 -4.27 -13.07
N TYR A 204 4.90 -5.42 -13.74
CA TYR A 204 4.85 -6.72 -13.09
C TYR A 204 6.09 -6.96 -12.22
N ILE A 205 7.30 -6.81 -12.80
CA ILE A 205 8.56 -7.02 -12.08
C ILE A 205 8.70 -6.03 -10.89
N ARG A 206 8.33 -4.76 -11.10
CA ARG A 206 8.35 -3.75 -10.03
C ARG A 206 7.39 -4.09 -8.89
N THR A 207 6.21 -4.60 -9.23
CA THR A 207 5.20 -5.05 -8.25
C THR A 207 5.70 -6.23 -7.45
N MET A 208 6.41 -7.19 -8.05
CA MET A 208 6.96 -8.32 -7.30
C MET A 208 7.92 -7.89 -6.16
N ASN A 209 8.57 -6.73 -6.28
CA ASN A 209 9.45 -6.22 -5.24
C ASN A 209 8.71 -5.75 -3.97
N ILE A 210 7.40 -5.47 -4.03
CA ILE A 210 6.64 -4.99 -2.85
C ILE A 210 6.53 -6.06 -1.77
N PHE A 211 6.62 -7.35 -2.14
CA PHE A 211 6.58 -8.48 -1.20
C PHE A 211 7.89 -8.62 -0.41
N GLY A 212 8.92 -7.87 -0.77
CA GLY A 212 10.22 -7.87 -0.09
C GLY A 212 11.08 -9.07 -0.47
N ARG A 213 12.16 -9.27 0.29
CA ARG A 213 13.15 -10.33 0.04
C ARG A 213 12.77 -11.61 0.79
N PRO A 214 13.03 -12.79 0.22
CA PRO A 214 12.96 -14.06 0.94
C PRO A 214 13.79 -14.02 2.22
N GLY A 215 13.29 -14.63 3.30
CA GLY A 215 14.04 -14.76 4.55
C GLY A 215 14.23 -13.48 5.37
N SER A 216 13.46 -12.42 5.11
CA SER A 216 13.54 -11.16 5.88
C SER A 216 13.35 -11.39 7.39
N PRO A 217 14.32 -11.00 8.25
CA PRO A 217 14.20 -11.13 9.70
C PRO A 217 13.01 -10.35 10.28
N LYS A 218 12.72 -9.16 9.74
CA LYS A 218 11.53 -8.38 10.12
C LYS A 218 10.24 -9.14 9.85
N ASN A 219 10.17 -9.85 8.72
CA ASN A 219 9.00 -10.66 8.39
C ASN A 219 8.78 -11.81 9.37
N ALA A 220 9.85 -12.38 9.94
CA ALA A 220 9.72 -13.39 10.99
C ALA A 220 9.10 -12.82 12.27
N VAL A 221 9.41 -11.56 12.62
CA VAL A 221 8.78 -10.87 13.75
C VAL A 221 7.31 -10.60 13.48
N TYR A 222 6.96 -10.08 12.30
CA TYR A 222 5.56 -9.82 11.94
C TYR A 222 4.70 -11.09 12.00
N ARG A 223 5.20 -12.21 11.47
CA ARG A 223 4.50 -13.50 11.52
C ARG A 223 4.40 -14.07 12.93
N ARG A 224 5.45 -13.93 13.75
CA ARG A 224 5.43 -14.35 15.16
C ARG A 224 4.28 -13.68 15.90
N TYR A 225 4.10 -12.38 15.67
CA TYR A 225 3.03 -11.61 16.28
C TYR A 225 1.70 -11.71 15.55
N ARG A 226 1.59 -12.49 14.47
CA ARG A 226 0.39 -12.56 13.61
C ARG A 226 -0.07 -11.18 13.14
N LEU A 227 0.86 -10.33 12.71
CA LEU A 227 0.54 -9.02 12.10
C LEU A 227 0.27 -9.12 10.59
N LYS A 228 0.76 -10.20 9.98
CA LYS A 228 0.58 -10.65 8.59
C LYS A 228 0.99 -12.11 8.47
#